data_AF-A0A433MVU1-F1
#
_entry.id   AF-A0A433MVU1-F1
#
_cell.length_a   1.000
_cell.length_b   1.000
_cell.length_c   1.000
_cell.angle_alpha   90.00
_cell.angle_beta   90.00
_cell.angle_gamma   90.00
#
_symmetry.space_group_name_H-M   'P 1'
#
loop_
_entity.id
_entity.type
_entity.pdbx_description
1 polymer ?
#
loop_
_entity_poly.entity_id
_entity_poly.type
_entity_poly.pdbx_seq_one_letter_code
_entity_poly.pdbx_strand_id
1 'polypeptide(L)'
;MKSFHRVVVRAAARLAGLAAFTMLMTPAAHAQFYSGADYGCKVLLCLSNPMGPQAVQDCVAPINQLKKDLSDGKPFPHCETAGSAYAQPGNAWFDDCPEGTSALDAGVPAIVGTAEQLAAQSNRPQFGATGGGETIYTGIGSGNDGSGGFVRPSTQKICVGKLLGTKTIITGGGIDSGYESTTVNVYDHIGLVDPAQTPRYIDVIMDQKLYRRVRW
;
A
#
# COMPACT_ATOMS: atom_id res chain seq x y z
N MET A 1 73.13 66.16 45.53
CA MET A 1 72.88 66.84 44.24
C MET A 1 71.68 66.19 43.57
N LYS A 2 70.67 66.99 43.17
CA LYS A 2 69.46 66.65 42.35
C LYS A 2 68.48 65.66 43.02
N SER A 3 67.43 66.05 43.75
CA SER A 3 66.35 67.04 43.53
C SER A 3 65.30 66.63 42.49
N PHE A 4 64.06 66.47 42.99
CA PHE A 4 62.72 66.58 42.37
C PHE A 4 62.30 65.64 41.21
N HIS A 5 61.19 64.90 41.41
CA HIS A 5 59.86 65.34 40.98
C HIS A 5 58.73 64.62 41.74
N ARG A 6 57.77 65.40 42.24
CA ARG A 6 56.46 65.00 42.77
C ARG A 6 55.41 65.02 41.65
N VAL A 7 54.20 64.55 42.02
CA VAL A 7 52.83 64.84 41.49
C VAL A 7 52.21 63.57 40.87
N VAL A 8 51.28 62.82 41.49
CA VAL A 8 49.92 63.08 42.05
C VAL A 8 48.80 62.92 41.00
N VAL A 9 47.98 61.87 41.22
CA VAL A 9 46.52 61.71 40.99
C VAL A 9 45.98 61.36 39.59
N ARG A 10 45.19 60.27 39.51
CA ARG A 10 43.73 60.19 39.15
C ARG A 10 43.28 58.71 39.16
N ALA A 11 42.37 58.33 40.06
CA ALA A 11 40.93 58.09 39.84
C ALA A 11 40.64 56.69 39.20
N ALA A 12 40.16 55.71 39.96
CA ALA A 12 38.76 55.39 40.29
C ALA A 12 38.05 54.52 39.24
N ALA A 13 37.64 53.31 39.60
CA ALA A 13 36.27 52.76 39.42
C ALA A 13 36.17 51.32 39.94
N ARG A 14 35.02 51.02 40.57
CA ARG A 14 34.63 49.78 41.24
C ARG A 14 33.82 48.85 40.30
N LEU A 15 33.50 47.66 40.84
CA LEU A 15 32.34 46.76 40.60
C LEU A 15 32.71 45.46 39.85
N ALA A 16 32.76 44.29 40.49
CA ALA A 16 31.72 43.49 41.18
C ALA A 16 30.94 42.56 40.23
N GLY A 17 31.14 41.24 40.43
CA GLY A 17 30.11 40.20 40.36
C GLY A 17 29.56 39.78 38.99
N LEU A 18 29.95 38.60 38.52
CA LEU A 18 29.16 37.82 37.57
C LEU A 18 28.82 36.46 38.22
N ALA A 19 27.59 36.39 38.71
CA ALA A 19 26.96 35.17 39.20
C ALA A 19 26.56 34.26 38.01
N ALA A 20 26.86 32.97 38.14
CA ALA A 20 26.49 31.94 37.18
C ALA A 20 24.96 31.71 37.22
N PHE A 21 24.30 31.86 36.07
CA PHE A 21 22.91 31.48 35.87
C PHE A 21 22.88 30.17 35.06
N THR A 22 22.86 29.04 35.75
CA THR A 22 22.57 27.73 35.14
C THR A 22 21.07 27.61 34.92
N MET A 23 20.63 27.86 33.68
CA MET A 23 19.25 27.72 33.24
C MET A 23 18.88 26.24 33.12
N LEU A 24 18.07 25.74 34.06
CA LEU A 24 17.43 24.43 33.99
C LEU A 24 16.39 24.43 32.87
N MET A 25 16.69 23.75 31.76
CA MET A 25 15.74 23.40 30.71
C MET A 25 14.96 22.17 31.14
N THR A 26 13.79 22.36 31.75
CA THR A 26 12.78 21.31 31.93
C THR A 26 11.97 21.15 30.65
N PRO A 27 12.01 20.01 29.94
CA PRO A 27 11.12 19.77 28.82
C PRO A 27 9.70 19.54 29.37
N ALA A 28 8.81 20.51 29.14
CA ALA A 28 7.38 20.33 29.35
C ALA A 28 6.88 19.33 28.31
N ALA A 29 6.69 18.07 28.73
CA ALA A 29 5.88 17.10 27.99
C ALA A 29 4.44 17.60 27.97
N HIS A 30 4.07 18.32 26.91
CA HIS A 30 2.69 18.71 26.67
C HIS A 30 1.90 17.47 26.24
N ALA A 31 1.33 16.77 27.21
CA ALA A 31 0.28 15.79 26.93
C ALA A 31 -0.97 16.54 26.47
N GLN A 32 -1.07 16.80 25.17
CA GLN A 32 -2.31 17.27 24.56
C GLN A 32 -3.30 16.10 24.60
N PHE A 33 -4.28 16.19 25.49
CA PHE A 33 -5.49 15.38 25.41
C PHE A 33 -6.26 15.86 24.17
N TYR A 34 -5.99 15.23 23.04
CA TYR A 34 -6.78 15.42 21.82
C TYR A 34 -8.20 14.92 22.11
N SER A 35 -9.20 15.76 21.85
CA SER A 35 -10.58 15.28 21.85
C SER A 35 -10.71 14.15 20.81
N GLY A 36 -11.69 13.25 20.97
CA GLY A 36 -11.89 12.15 20.02
C GLY A 36 -12.07 12.63 18.57
N ALA A 37 -12.66 13.81 18.39
CA ALA A 37 -12.78 14.48 17.10
C ALA A 37 -11.41 14.90 16.53
N ASP A 38 -10.55 15.52 17.36
CA ASP A 38 -9.21 15.90 16.92
C ASP A 38 -8.33 14.69 16.59
N TYR A 39 -8.50 13.59 17.33
CA TYR A 39 -7.81 12.33 17.07
C TYR A 39 -8.20 11.73 15.71
N GLY A 40 -9.50 11.62 15.42
CA GLY A 40 -9.96 11.10 14.13
C GLY A 40 -9.52 11.96 12.95
N CYS A 41 -9.54 13.28 13.10
CA CYS A 41 -9.04 14.18 12.06
C CYS A 41 -7.54 14.07 11.85
N LYS A 42 -6.76 13.94 12.93
CA LYS A 42 -5.31 13.72 12.84
C LYS A 42 -5.01 12.37 12.16
N VAL A 43 -5.73 11.31 12.51
CA VAL A 43 -5.60 9.99 11.88
C VAL A 43 -5.88 10.07 10.37
N LEU A 44 -7.00 10.69 9.97
CA LEU A 44 -7.35 10.80 8.56
C LEU A 44 -6.28 11.54 7.77
N LEU A 45 -5.83 12.69 8.27
CA LEU A 45 -4.75 13.47 7.64
C LEU A 45 -3.46 12.67 7.51
N CYS A 46 -3.08 11.93 8.55
CA CYS A 46 -1.88 11.09 8.53
C CYS A 46 -2.01 9.96 7.51
N LEU A 47 -3.15 9.27 7.44
CA LEU A 47 -3.40 8.23 6.43
C LEU A 47 -3.37 8.76 4.99
N SER A 48 -3.73 10.03 4.78
CA SER A 48 -3.66 10.70 3.48
C SER A 48 -2.25 11.05 3.03
N ASN A 49 -1.21 10.88 3.88
CA ASN A 49 0.15 11.21 3.48
C ASN A 49 0.68 10.26 2.39
N PRO A 50 1.05 10.77 1.19
CA PRO A 50 1.53 9.93 0.09
C PRO A 50 2.85 9.21 0.41
N MET A 51 3.69 9.77 1.28
CA MET A 51 4.94 9.14 1.73
C MET A 51 4.71 8.03 2.77
N GLY A 52 3.47 7.84 3.22
CA GLY A 52 3.06 6.82 4.17
C GLY A 52 2.54 7.40 5.49
N PRO A 53 1.72 6.64 6.23
CA PRO A 53 0.95 7.16 7.35
C PRO A 53 1.81 7.66 8.52
N GLN A 54 3.07 7.22 8.62
CA GLN A 54 4.00 7.59 9.69
C GLN A 54 5.22 8.38 9.17
N ALA A 55 5.17 8.88 7.94
CA ALA A 55 6.29 9.59 7.33
C ALA A 55 6.59 10.96 7.99
N VAL A 56 5.61 11.53 8.69
CA VAL A 56 5.76 12.75 9.51
C VAL A 56 5.77 12.36 10.99
N GLN A 57 6.67 12.95 11.78
CA GLN A 57 6.86 12.59 13.19
C GLN A 57 5.56 12.75 14.01
N ASP A 58 4.79 13.81 13.76
CA ASP A 58 3.50 14.05 14.43
C ASP A 58 2.44 12.97 14.13
N CYS A 59 2.66 12.15 13.10
CA CYS A 59 1.77 11.05 12.73
C CYS A 59 2.15 9.69 13.36
N VAL A 60 3.34 9.55 13.93
CA VAL A 60 3.79 8.27 14.49
C VAL A 60 2.87 7.83 15.64
N ALA A 61 2.66 8.70 16.62
CA ALA A 61 1.83 8.44 17.79
C ALA A 61 0.34 8.15 17.45
N PRO A 62 -0.38 9.00 16.70
CA PRO A 62 -1.79 8.75 16.39
C PRO A 62 -1.99 7.49 15.55
N ILE A 63 -1.08 7.15 14.63
CA ILE A 63 -1.20 5.92 13.84
C ILE A 63 -0.90 4.67 14.67
N ASN A 64 0.04 4.72 15.62
CA ASN A 64 0.27 3.62 16.54
C ASN A 64 -0.94 3.39 17.46
N GLN A 65 -1.56 4.47 17.93
CA GLN A 65 -2.80 4.40 18.69
C GLN A 65 -3.93 3.78 17.85
N LEU A 66 -4.08 4.19 16.59
CA LEU A 66 -5.06 3.60 15.66
C LEU A 66 -4.86 2.11 15.50
N LYS A 67 -3.64 1.66 15.20
CA LYS A 67 -3.33 0.23 15.03
C LYS A 67 -3.65 -0.57 16.29
N LYS A 68 -3.37 -0.01 17.47
CA LYS A 68 -3.75 -0.62 18.76
C LYS A 68 -5.27 -0.70 18.91
N ASP A 69 -5.98 0.41 18.71
CA ASP A 69 -7.44 0.46 18.83
C ASP A 69 -8.12 -0.55 17.89
N LEU A 70 -7.67 -0.63 16.64
CA LEU A 70 -8.19 -1.60 15.67
C LEU A 70 -7.83 -3.05 16.05
N SER A 71 -6.66 -3.29 16.65
CA SER A 71 -6.28 -4.62 17.17
C SER A 71 -7.13 -5.03 18.37
N ASP A 72 -7.55 -4.06 19.18
CA ASP A 72 -8.46 -4.23 20.32
C ASP A 72 -9.94 -4.31 19.87
N GLY A 73 -10.22 -4.27 18.57
CA GLY A 73 -11.58 -4.34 18.00
C GLY A 73 -12.41 -3.07 18.18
N LYS A 74 -11.78 -1.94 18.50
CA LYS A 74 -12.47 -0.65 18.62
C LYS A 74 -12.88 -0.12 17.24
N PRO A 75 -13.97 0.67 17.18
CA PRO A 75 -14.38 1.31 15.93
C PRO A 75 -13.31 2.27 15.41
N PHE A 76 -13.30 2.45 14.09
CA PHE A 76 -12.45 3.44 13.44
C PHE A 76 -12.84 4.86 13.91
N PRO A 77 -11.87 5.75 14.22
CA PRO A 77 -12.18 7.07 14.74
C PRO A 77 -12.81 7.97 13.66
N HIS A 78 -13.80 8.77 14.05
CA HIS A 78 -14.50 9.68 13.14
C HIS A 78 -13.90 11.10 13.15
N CYS A 79 -13.93 11.78 12.01
CA CYS A 79 -13.56 13.19 11.88
C CYS A 79 -14.73 13.99 11.32
N GLU A 80 -15.36 14.82 12.15
CA GLU A 80 -16.53 15.62 11.76
C GLU A 80 -16.17 16.75 10.77
N THR A 81 -14.92 17.22 10.78
CA THR A 81 -14.46 18.34 9.94
C THR A 81 -13.84 17.91 8.62
N ALA A 82 -13.87 16.61 8.28
CA ALA A 82 -13.25 16.07 7.07
C ALA A 82 -14.03 16.31 5.77
N GLY A 83 -15.24 16.91 5.85
CA GLY A 83 -16.10 17.10 4.68
C GLY A 83 -16.50 15.76 4.05
N SER A 84 -16.19 15.57 2.76
CA SER A 84 -16.45 14.32 2.02
C SER A 84 -15.41 13.23 2.27
N ALA A 85 -14.32 13.55 2.97
CA ALA A 85 -13.24 12.60 3.21
C ALA A 85 -13.52 11.71 4.42
N TYR A 86 -13.27 10.42 4.29
CA TYR A 86 -13.39 9.47 5.40
C TYR A 86 -12.44 8.29 5.18
N ALA A 87 -12.25 7.50 6.22
CA ALA A 87 -11.49 6.26 6.13
C ALA A 87 -12.30 5.11 6.73
N GLN A 88 -12.21 3.94 6.09
CA GLN A 88 -12.90 2.74 6.54
C GLN A 88 -11.95 1.53 6.56
N PRO A 89 -11.97 0.72 7.63
CA PRO A 89 -11.21 -0.52 7.67
C PRO A 89 -11.86 -1.57 6.76
N GLY A 90 -11.04 -2.45 6.20
CA GLY A 90 -11.48 -3.57 5.38
C GLY A 90 -10.53 -4.75 5.45
N ASN A 91 -10.92 -5.85 4.78
CA ASN A 91 -10.19 -7.10 4.79
C ASN A 91 -10.11 -7.69 3.36
N ALA A 92 -8.92 -7.79 2.78
CA ALA A 92 -8.65 -8.34 1.46
C ALA A 92 -7.17 -8.72 1.31
N TRP A 93 -6.91 -9.91 0.77
CA TRP A 93 -5.54 -10.37 0.51
C TRP A 93 -4.93 -9.73 -0.73
N PHE A 94 -5.75 -9.38 -1.71
CA PHE A 94 -5.28 -8.81 -2.96
C PHE A 94 -5.73 -7.36 -3.11
N ASP A 95 -4.87 -6.55 -3.71
CA ASP A 95 -5.26 -5.22 -4.17
C ASP A 95 -6.15 -5.31 -5.43
N ASP A 96 -6.79 -4.20 -5.75
CA ASP A 96 -7.56 -4.09 -6.99
C ASP A 96 -6.63 -4.15 -8.20
N CYS A 97 -7.18 -4.61 -9.31
CA CYS A 97 -6.43 -4.67 -10.55
C CYS A 97 -6.08 -3.24 -11.01
N PRO A 98 -4.87 -3.02 -11.58
CA PRO A 98 -4.48 -1.72 -12.11
C PRO A 98 -5.50 -1.18 -13.13
N GLU A 99 -5.48 0.14 -13.34
CA GLU A 99 -6.36 0.78 -14.31
C GLU A 99 -6.25 0.14 -15.71
N GLY A 100 -7.39 -0.04 -16.38
CA GLY A 100 -7.47 -0.69 -17.69
C GLY A 100 -7.43 -2.23 -17.64
N THR A 101 -7.44 -2.82 -16.45
CA THR A 101 -7.37 -4.27 -16.25
C THR A 101 -8.50 -4.71 -15.30
N SER A 102 -8.97 -5.95 -15.43
CA SER A 102 -10.00 -6.53 -14.56
C SER A 102 -9.56 -7.87 -14.01
N ALA A 103 -10.10 -8.27 -12.86
CA ALA A 103 -9.81 -9.59 -12.32
C ALA A 103 -10.33 -10.69 -13.26
N LEU A 104 -9.51 -11.71 -13.52
CA LEU A 104 -9.95 -12.90 -14.24
C LEU A 104 -10.87 -13.72 -13.34
N ASP A 105 -12.05 -14.05 -13.86
CA ASP A 105 -13.06 -14.83 -13.13
C ASP A 105 -12.51 -16.15 -12.60
N ALA A 106 -13.02 -16.57 -11.45
CA ALA A 106 -12.56 -17.77 -10.76
C ALA A 106 -12.69 -19.02 -11.65
N GLY A 107 -11.61 -19.78 -11.79
CA GLY A 107 -11.55 -21.00 -12.59
C GLY A 107 -11.44 -20.79 -14.11
N VAL A 108 -11.49 -19.55 -14.60
CA VAL A 108 -11.36 -19.26 -16.03
C VAL A 108 -9.90 -19.33 -16.45
N PRO A 109 -9.54 -20.13 -17.47
CA PRO A 109 -8.18 -20.21 -17.98
C PRO A 109 -7.90 -19.12 -19.01
N ALA A 110 -6.71 -18.54 -18.94
CA ALA A 110 -6.27 -17.46 -19.82
C ALA A 110 -4.80 -17.60 -20.21
N ILE A 111 -4.48 -17.07 -21.40
CA ILE A 111 -3.11 -16.89 -21.89
C ILE A 111 -2.94 -15.46 -22.41
N VAL A 112 -1.69 -15.00 -22.44
CA VAL A 112 -1.31 -13.75 -23.10
C VAL A 112 -0.99 -14.00 -24.56
N GLY A 113 -1.42 -13.11 -25.45
CA GLY A 113 -1.14 -13.22 -26.88
C GLY A 113 -1.39 -11.92 -27.64
N THR A 114 -1.22 -11.97 -28.96
CA THR A 114 -1.47 -10.84 -29.87
C THR A 114 -2.59 -11.18 -30.85
N ALA A 115 -3.23 -10.15 -31.41
CA ALA A 115 -4.30 -10.34 -32.39
C ALA A 115 -3.79 -11.05 -33.66
N GLU A 116 -2.55 -10.76 -34.06
CA GLU A 116 -1.88 -11.36 -35.19
C GLU A 116 -1.64 -12.86 -34.98
N GLN A 117 -1.21 -13.26 -33.78
CA GLN A 117 -1.04 -14.69 -33.44
C GLN A 117 -2.38 -15.43 -33.47
N LEU A 118 -3.44 -14.80 -32.98
CA LEU A 118 -4.77 -15.40 -32.99
C LEU A 118 -5.33 -15.56 -34.42
N ALA A 119 -5.13 -14.55 -35.27
CA ALA A 119 -5.51 -14.60 -36.69
C ALA A 119 -4.68 -15.64 -37.48
N ALA A 120 -3.40 -15.78 -37.15
CA ALA A 120 -2.52 -16.78 -37.78
C ALA A 120 -2.87 -18.22 -37.36
N GLN A 121 -3.40 -18.42 -36.15
CA GLN A 121 -3.84 -19.73 -35.65
C GLN A 121 -5.07 -20.27 -36.37
N SER A 122 -5.96 -19.42 -36.89
CA SER A 122 -7.14 -19.85 -37.65
C SER A 122 -6.80 -20.65 -38.92
N ASN A 123 -5.52 -20.66 -39.36
CA ASN A 123 -5.06 -21.34 -40.57
C ASN A 123 -4.12 -22.54 -40.33
N ARG A 124 -3.89 -22.99 -39.08
CA ARG A 124 -3.03 -24.17 -38.83
C ARG A 124 -3.63 -25.08 -37.75
N PRO A 125 -4.04 -26.32 -38.09
CA PRO A 125 -4.31 -27.33 -37.06
C PRO A 125 -2.97 -27.73 -36.45
N GLN A 126 -2.69 -27.28 -35.23
CA GLN A 126 -1.43 -27.52 -34.52
C GLN A 126 -1.41 -28.96 -33.98
N PHE A 127 -1.34 -29.95 -34.88
CA PHE A 127 -1.05 -31.34 -34.51
C PHE A 127 0.46 -31.55 -34.42
N GLY A 128 0.95 -31.94 -33.25
CA GLY A 128 2.31 -32.47 -33.08
C GLY A 128 3.41 -31.46 -32.70
N ALA A 129 3.08 -30.22 -32.35
CA ALA A 129 4.04 -29.31 -31.73
C ALA A 129 4.00 -29.45 -30.20
N THR A 130 4.68 -30.46 -29.67
CA THR A 130 5.20 -30.40 -28.30
C THR A 130 6.12 -29.18 -28.20
N GLY A 131 5.60 -28.03 -27.72
CA GLY A 131 6.47 -26.86 -27.52
C GLY A 131 5.86 -25.47 -27.69
N GLY A 132 4.59 -25.26 -27.39
CA GLY A 132 4.14 -23.93 -26.99
C GLY A 132 4.22 -23.84 -25.48
N GLY A 133 5.30 -23.33 -24.91
CA GLY A 133 5.44 -23.06 -23.46
C GLY A 133 4.52 -21.94 -22.97
N GLU A 134 3.28 -21.91 -23.45
CA GLU A 134 2.25 -20.94 -23.08
C GLU A 134 1.89 -21.19 -21.61
N THR A 135 2.16 -20.19 -20.77
CA THR A 135 1.75 -20.24 -19.37
C THR A 135 0.25 -20.03 -19.32
N ILE A 136 -0.47 -21.07 -18.86
CA ILE A 136 -1.91 -20.99 -18.62
C ILE A 136 -2.10 -20.40 -17.22
N TYR A 137 -2.78 -19.25 -17.16
CA TYR A 137 -3.19 -18.62 -15.92
C TYR A 137 -4.62 -19.03 -15.61
N THR A 138 -4.92 -19.32 -14.34
CA THR A 138 -6.28 -19.60 -13.89
C THR A 138 -6.73 -18.49 -12.96
N GLY A 139 -7.86 -17.86 -13.27
CA GLY A 139 -8.41 -16.79 -12.46
C GLY A 139 -8.86 -17.28 -11.09
N ILE A 140 -8.80 -16.38 -10.11
CA ILE A 140 -9.31 -16.58 -8.75
C ILE A 140 -10.40 -15.55 -8.41
N GLY A 141 -10.90 -14.83 -9.42
CA GLY A 141 -11.80 -13.70 -9.23
C GLY A 141 -11.16 -12.59 -8.39
N SER A 142 -11.92 -12.04 -7.44
CA SER A 142 -11.42 -11.00 -6.53
C SER A 142 -10.37 -11.54 -5.53
N GLY A 143 -10.32 -12.86 -5.31
CA GLY A 143 -9.54 -13.49 -4.26
C GLY A 143 -10.04 -13.20 -2.84
N ASN A 144 -11.20 -12.54 -2.71
CA ASN A 144 -11.80 -12.11 -1.43
C ASN A 144 -13.12 -12.83 -1.14
N ASP A 145 -13.58 -13.73 -2.01
CA ASP A 145 -14.86 -14.42 -1.95
C ASP A 145 -14.94 -15.57 -0.94
N GLY A 146 -13.95 -15.68 -0.05
CA GLY A 146 -13.97 -16.67 1.02
C GLY A 146 -13.92 -18.11 0.51
N SER A 147 -13.49 -18.33 -0.75
CA SER A 147 -13.13 -19.64 -1.28
C SER A 147 -11.85 -20.22 -0.63
N GLY A 148 -11.58 -19.88 0.64
CA GLY A 148 -11.43 -20.81 1.78
C GLY A 148 -10.31 -21.84 1.77
N GLY A 149 -9.69 -22.12 0.64
CA GLY A 149 -8.38 -22.71 0.58
C GLY A 149 -7.43 -21.63 1.05
N PHE A 150 -6.67 -21.93 2.10
CA PHE A 150 -5.41 -21.27 2.42
C PHE A 150 -4.82 -20.67 1.13
N VAL A 151 -4.91 -19.35 0.96
CA VAL A 151 -4.27 -18.67 -0.18
C VAL A 151 -2.82 -19.02 -0.02
N ARG A 152 -2.34 -19.97 -0.81
CA ARG A 152 -0.94 -20.32 -0.78
C ARG A 152 -0.24 -19.02 -1.18
N PRO A 153 0.86 -18.63 -0.54
CA PRO A 153 1.62 -17.44 -0.94
C PRO A 153 2.10 -17.49 -2.40
N SER A 154 1.89 -18.62 -3.11
CA SER A 154 2.13 -18.81 -4.54
C SER A 154 0.95 -18.48 -5.46
N THR A 155 -0.27 -18.25 -4.95
CA THR A 155 -1.44 -17.99 -5.81
C THR A 155 -1.60 -16.48 -6.01
N GLN A 156 -1.22 -16.00 -7.18
CA GLN A 156 -1.35 -14.59 -7.56
C GLN A 156 -2.75 -14.32 -8.11
N LYS A 157 -3.29 -13.12 -7.83
CA LYS A 157 -4.49 -12.66 -8.51
C LYS A 157 -4.13 -12.28 -9.95
N ILE A 158 -4.92 -12.77 -10.89
CA ILE A 158 -4.71 -12.55 -12.31
C ILE A 158 -5.55 -11.36 -12.76
N CYS A 159 -4.89 -10.32 -13.25
CA CYS A 159 -5.51 -9.15 -13.84
C CYS A 159 -5.34 -9.22 -15.36
N VAL A 160 -6.45 -9.11 -16.10
CA VAL A 160 -6.48 -9.27 -17.55
C VAL A 160 -6.90 -7.98 -18.24
N GLY A 161 -6.40 -7.80 -19.44
CA GLY A 161 -6.74 -6.67 -20.30
C GLY A 161 -7.88 -6.89 -21.25
N LYS A 162 -7.65 -6.47 -22.49
CA LYS A 162 -8.61 -6.63 -23.58
C LYS A 162 -8.61 -8.08 -24.02
N LEU A 163 -9.79 -8.69 -24.03
CA LEU A 163 -10.01 -10.00 -24.63
C LEU A 163 -9.83 -9.88 -26.16
N LEU A 164 -8.91 -10.67 -26.70
CA LEU A 164 -8.63 -10.76 -28.14
C LEU A 164 -9.44 -11.89 -28.79
N GLY A 165 -9.73 -12.95 -28.04
CA GLY A 165 -10.57 -14.06 -28.46
C GLY A 165 -10.27 -15.32 -27.67
N THR A 166 -10.46 -16.49 -28.27
CA THR A 166 -10.25 -17.78 -27.61
C THR A 166 -9.37 -18.70 -28.46
N LYS A 167 -8.61 -19.55 -27.79
CA LYS A 167 -7.73 -20.56 -28.40
C LYS A 167 -8.01 -21.91 -27.77
N THR A 168 -8.15 -22.96 -28.57
CA THR A 168 -8.18 -24.33 -28.06
C THR A 168 -6.75 -24.86 -27.97
N ILE A 169 -6.34 -25.25 -26.77
CA ILE A 169 -5.04 -25.85 -26.49
C ILE A 169 -5.22 -27.30 -26.08
N ILE A 170 -4.21 -28.13 -26.31
CA ILE A 170 -4.20 -29.53 -25.89
C ILE A 170 -3.50 -29.60 -24.53
N THR A 171 -4.25 -29.98 -23.51
CA THR A 171 -3.82 -30.05 -22.11
C THR A 171 -3.71 -31.53 -21.74
N GLY A 172 -2.55 -32.12 -21.98
CA GLY A 172 -2.30 -33.54 -21.73
C GLY A 172 -2.04 -34.34 -23.00
N GLY A 173 -1.12 -35.30 -22.91
CA GLY A 173 -0.67 -36.11 -24.03
C GLY A 173 0.37 -37.12 -23.57
N GLY A 174 -0.10 -38.20 -22.95
CA GLY A 174 0.68 -39.43 -22.78
C GLY A 174 0.18 -40.46 -23.79
N ILE A 175 1.02 -41.43 -24.15
CA ILE A 175 0.64 -42.53 -25.08
C ILE A 175 -0.62 -43.31 -24.64
N ASP A 176 -0.97 -43.25 -23.35
CA ASP A 176 -2.10 -43.98 -22.75
C ASP A 176 -3.25 -43.07 -22.28
N SER A 177 -3.07 -41.74 -22.32
CA SER A 177 -4.02 -40.75 -21.82
C SER A 177 -4.38 -39.85 -22.99
N GLY A 178 -5.54 -40.09 -23.60
CA GLY A 178 -6.00 -39.36 -24.78
C GLY A 178 -5.85 -37.84 -24.63
N TYR A 179 -5.69 -37.16 -25.76
CA TYR A 179 -5.55 -35.70 -25.79
C TYR A 179 -6.81 -35.02 -25.25
N GLU A 180 -6.69 -34.28 -24.16
CA GLU A 180 -7.75 -33.39 -23.68
C GLU A 180 -7.53 -32.01 -24.26
N SER A 181 -8.58 -31.38 -24.78
CA SER A 181 -8.52 -30.04 -25.34
C SER A 181 -9.27 -29.06 -24.45
N THR A 182 -8.63 -27.98 -24.03
CA THR A 182 -9.23 -26.91 -23.23
C THR A 182 -9.26 -25.62 -24.05
N THR A 183 -10.41 -24.94 -24.04
CA THR A 183 -10.51 -23.59 -24.62
C THR A 183 -10.08 -22.57 -23.58
N VAL A 184 -9.11 -21.72 -23.95
CA VAL A 184 -8.57 -20.66 -23.11
C VAL A 184 -8.85 -19.29 -23.72
N ASN A 185 -9.04 -18.30 -22.87
CA ASN A 185 -9.18 -16.91 -23.28
C ASN A 185 -7.81 -16.31 -23.60
N VAL A 186 -7.72 -15.54 -24.68
CA VAL A 186 -6.49 -14.85 -25.09
C VAL A 186 -6.65 -13.37 -24.82
N TYR A 187 -5.80 -12.81 -23.96
CA TYR A 187 -5.78 -11.38 -23.63
C TYR A 187 -4.52 -10.72 -24.18
N ASP A 188 -4.61 -9.42 -24.45
CA ASP A 188 -3.45 -8.62 -24.88
C ASP A 188 -2.38 -8.46 -23.80
N HIS A 189 -2.80 -8.48 -22.54
CA HIS A 189 -1.92 -8.48 -21.39
C HIS A 189 -2.50 -9.28 -20.21
N ILE A 190 -1.57 -9.79 -19.40
CA ILE A 190 -1.86 -10.41 -18.11
C ILE A 190 -0.90 -9.81 -17.08
N GLY A 191 -1.46 -9.25 -16.01
CA GLY A 191 -0.75 -8.79 -14.83
C GLY A 191 -0.98 -9.74 -13.65
N LEU A 192 0.04 -9.86 -12.80
CA LEU A 192 -0.01 -10.67 -11.59
C LEU A 192 0.03 -9.76 -10.38
N VAL A 193 -0.89 -9.97 -9.44
CA VAL A 193 -0.93 -9.26 -8.16
C VAL A 193 -0.63 -10.25 -7.06
N ASP A 194 0.49 -10.04 -6.37
CA ASP A 194 0.89 -10.84 -5.21
C ASP A 194 -0.07 -10.61 -4.04
N PRO A 195 -0.29 -11.63 -3.18
CA PRO A 195 -1.03 -11.43 -1.96
C PRO A 195 -0.25 -10.49 -1.03
N ALA A 196 -0.98 -9.64 -0.34
CA ALA A 196 -0.43 -8.79 0.71
C ALA A 196 0.00 -9.62 1.93
N GLN A 197 0.94 -9.07 2.69
CA GLN A 197 1.40 -9.69 3.94
C GLN A 197 0.33 -9.74 5.03
N THR A 198 -0.61 -8.79 4.99
CA THR A 198 -1.73 -8.65 5.91
C THR A 198 -2.98 -8.39 5.09
N PRO A 199 -4.11 -9.04 5.40
CA PRO A 199 -5.34 -8.81 4.69
C PRO A 199 -6.03 -7.53 5.20
N ARG A 200 -5.61 -7.02 6.36
CA ARG A 200 -6.18 -5.81 6.96
C ARG A 200 -5.68 -4.58 6.22
N TYR A 201 -6.63 -3.74 5.84
CA TYR A 201 -6.35 -2.47 5.22
C TYR A 201 -7.30 -1.38 5.72
N ILE A 202 -6.96 -0.14 5.38
CA ILE A 202 -7.78 1.04 5.58
C ILE A 202 -7.85 1.76 4.25
N ASP A 203 -9.06 1.94 3.73
CA ASP A 203 -9.29 2.73 2.53
C ASP A 203 -9.58 4.17 2.93
N VAL A 204 -8.77 5.08 2.41
CA VAL A 204 -9.00 6.53 2.48
C VAL A 204 -9.81 6.91 1.26
N ILE A 205 -10.97 7.52 1.48
CA ILE A 205 -11.91 7.92 0.45
C ILE A 205 -12.05 9.44 0.49
N MET A 206 -11.98 10.07 -0.67
CA MET A 206 -12.17 11.51 -0.86
C MET A 206 -13.09 11.70 -2.07
N ASP A 207 -14.11 12.54 -1.93
CA ASP A 207 -15.08 12.81 -3.01
C ASP A 207 -15.68 11.53 -3.61
N GLN A 208 -16.03 10.57 -2.74
CA GLN A 208 -16.59 9.27 -3.08
C GLN A 208 -15.69 8.37 -3.95
N LYS A 209 -14.40 8.69 -4.05
CA LYS A 209 -13.41 7.88 -4.77
C LYS A 209 -12.36 7.35 -3.82
N LEU A 210 -11.89 6.13 -4.07
CA LEU A 210 -10.74 5.58 -3.37
C LEU A 210 -9.53 6.49 -3.64
N TYR A 211 -9.05 7.18 -2.61
CA TYR A 211 -7.84 7.98 -2.68
C TYR A 211 -6.61 7.08 -2.53
N ARG A 212 -6.61 6.22 -1.51
CA ARG A 212 -5.53 5.27 -1.26
C ARG A 212 -5.95 4.16 -0.29
N ARG A 213 -5.39 2.97 -0.50
CA ARG A 213 -5.38 1.88 0.48
C ARG A 213 -4.09 1.87 1.31
N VAL A 214 -4.22 1.75 2.62
CA VAL A 214 -3.10 1.61 3.58
C VAL A 214 -3.22 0.27 4.29
N ARG A 215 -2.18 -0.56 4.23
CA ARG A 215 -2.11 -1.85 4.93
C ARG A 215 -1.46 -1.72 6.31
N TRP A 216 -1.90 -2.51 7.29
CA TRP A 216 -1.43 -2.42 8.68
C TRP A 216 -1.42 -3.75 9.44
#